data_AF-A0A267MHA8-F1
#
_entry.id   AF-A0A267MHA8-F1
#
_cell.length_a   1.000
_cell.length_b   1.000
_cell.length_c   1.000
_cell.angle_alpha   90.00
_cell.angle_beta   90.00
_cell.angle_gamma   90.00
#
_symmetry.space_group_name_H-M   'P 1'
#
loop_
_entity.id
_entity.type
_entity.pdbx_description
1 polymer ?
#
loop_
_entity_poly.entity_id
_entity_poly.type
_entity_poly.pdbx_seq_one_letter_code
_entity_poly.pdbx_strand_id
1 'polypeptide(L)'
;MEISLSDLVDSCSDHIYLEMKSPNEEKSQNLKFLKELKALLIKYGKSTKEVDYIISELEGKATHENVISMFDIDEDKILEYIKKHPYFKNPCDYPIRLITIMKYLKKKGIPTNYRDMDLIVEKIILKMDGVQKVGDGMYLSNN
;
A
#
# COMPACT_ATOMS: atom_id res chain seq x y z
N MET A 1 -55.48 -17.67 2.29
CA MET A 1 -54.66 -18.65 1.57
C MET A 1 -53.23 -18.19 1.75
N GLU A 2 -52.59 -18.65 2.82
CA GLU A 2 -51.19 -18.33 3.11
C GLU A 2 -50.33 -19.35 2.36
N ILE A 3 -49.51 -18.86 1.44
CA ILE A 3 -48.56 -19.69 0.71
C ILE A 3 -47.38 -19.90 1.65
N SER A 4 -47.05 -21.17 1.93
CA SER A 4 -45.92 -21.52 2.78
C SER A 4 -44.62 -21.10 2.10
N LEU A 5 -43.68 -20.50 2.86
CA LEU A 5 -42.35 -20.17 2.35
C LEU A 5 -41.58 -21.40 1.86
N SER A 6 -41.95 -22.61 2.30
CA SER A 6 -41.40 -23.87 1.77
C SER A 6 -41.71 -24.08 0.28
N ASP A 7 -42.87 -23.59 -0.18
CA ASP A 7 -43.34 -23.83 -1.55
C ASP A 7 -42.67 -22.88 -2.56
N LEU A 8 -41.99 -21.84 -2.06
CA LEU A 8 -41.14 -20.92 -2.85
C LEU A 8 -39.72 -21.46 -3.06
N VAL A 9 -39.25 -22.36 -2.20
CA VAL A 9 -37.85 -22.85 -2.23
C VAL A 9 -37.65 -23.87 -3.36
N ASP A 10 -38.67 -24.66 -3.70
CA ASP A 10 -38.57 -25.65 -4.79
C ASP A 10 -38.55 -25.01 -6.20
N SER A 11 -39.02 -23.76 -6.35
CA SER A 11 -39.00 -23.05 -7.64
C SER A 11 -37.65 -22.39 -7.97
N CYS A 12 -36.69 -22.37 -7.04
CA CYS A 12 -35.37 -21.77 -7.25
C CYS A 12 -34.27 -22.81 -7.52
N SER A 13 -34.67 -24.06 -7.76
CA SER A 13 -33.78 -25.22 -7.97
C SER A 13 -33.06 -25.25 -9.33
N ASP A 14 -33.38 -24.33 -10.23
CA ASP A 14 -32.75 -24.26 -11.54
C ASP A 14 -31.59 -23.24 -11.53
N HIS A 15 -30.40 -23.78 -11.26
CA HIS A 15 -29.12 -23.29 -11.77
C HIS A 15 -28.78 -21.81 -11.55
N ILE A 16 -28.62 -21.39 -10.30
CA ILE A 16 -27.62 -20.33 -10.01
C ILE A 16 -26.29 -21.03 -9.76
N TYR A 17 -25.66 -21.50 -10.83
CA TYR A 17 -24.20 -21.65 -10.83
C TYR A 17 -23.65 -20.23 -10.72
N LEU A 18 -23.36 -19.77 -9.50
CA LEU A 18 -22.35 -18.74 -9.32
C LEU A 18 -21.05 -19.39 -9.78
N GLU A 19 -20.74 -19.28 -11.07
CA GLU A 19 -19.40 -19.52 -11.59
C GLU A 19 -18.48 -18.56 -10.85
N MET A 20 -17.96 -19.02 -9.71
CA MET A 20 -16.83 -18.40 -9.05
C MET A 20 -15.66 -18.58 -10.01
N LYS A 21 -15.46 -17.58 -10.88
CA LYS A 21 -14.29 -17.51 -11.75
C LYS A 21 -13.07 -17.80 -10.90
N SER A 22 -12.18 -18.66 -11.38
CA SER A 22 -10.98 -18.96 -10.63
C SER A 22 -10.20 -17.65 -10.40
N PRO A 23 -9.52 -17.48 -9.25
CA PRO A 23 -8.76 -16.26 -8.97
C PRO A 23 -7.77 -15.88 -10.08
N ASN A 24 -7.27 -16.87 -10.82
CA ASN A 24 -6.38 -16.66 -11.97
C ASN A 24 -7.12 -16.15 -13.21
N GLU A 25 -8.32 -16.63 -13.50
CA GLU A 25 -9.15 -16.13 -14.60
C GLU A 25 -9.61 -14.70 -14.34
N GLU A 26 -9.99 -14.38 -13.10
CA GLU A 26 -10.38 -13.03 -12.69
C GLU A 26 -9.20 -12.05 -12.84
N LYS A 27 -8.01 -12.43 -12.37
CA LYS A 27 -6.78 -11.64 -12.52
C LYS A 27 -6.43 -11.38 -14.00
N SER A 28 -6.56 -12.39 -14.85
CA SER A 28 -6.29 -12.28 -16.28
C SER A 28 -7.26 -11.33 -16.98
N GLN A 29 -8.56 -11.43 -16.66
CA GLN A 29 -9.60 -10.54 -17.20
C GLN A 29 -9.40 -9.10 -16.74
N ASN A 30 -9.09 -8.88 -15.46
CA ASN A 30 -8.79 -7.55 -14.91
C ASN A 30 -7.57 -6.92 -15.59
N LEU A 31 -6.49 -7.70 -15.79
CA LEU A 31 -5.30 -7.22 -16.51
C LEU A 31 -5.61 -6.85 -17.97
N LYS A 32 -6.45 -7.63 -18.65
CA LYS A 32 -6.88 -7.33 -20.02
C LYS A 32 -7.65 -6.01 -20.08
N PHE A 33 -8.64 -5.84 -19.19
CA PHE A 33 -9.41 -4.60 -19.07
C PHE A 33 -8.51 -3.38 -18.81
N LEU A 34 -7.58 -3.48 -17.85
CA LEU A 34 -6.68 -2.37 -17.52
C LEU A 34 -5.76 -2.00 -18.70
N LYS A 35 -5.30 -2.97 -19.48
CA LYS A 35 -4.50 -2.73 -20.69
C LYS A 35 -5.32 -2.02 -21.78
N GLU A 36 -6.59 -2.40 -21.95
CA GLU A 36 -7.52 -1.72 -22.87
C GLU A 36 -7.83 -0.29 -22.42
N LEU A 37 -8.09 -0.09 -21.12
CA LEU A 37 -8.30 1.23 -20.52
C LEU A 37 -7.06 2.13 -20.70
N LYS A 38 -5.86 1.59 -20.48
CA LYS A 38 -4.60 2.30 -20.73
C LYS A 38 -4.51 2.77 -22.18
N ALA A 39 -4.81 1.89 -23.14
CA ALA A 39 -4.78 2.25 -24.57
C ALA A 39 -5.77 3.38 -24.89
N LEU A 40 -6.96 3.37 -24.28
CA LEU A 40 -7.93 4.45 -24.40
C LEU A 40 -7.41 5.76 -23.82
N LEU A 41 -6.83 5.75 -22.61
CA LEU A 41 -6.28 6.96 -21.98
C LEU A 41 -5.18 7.59 -22.85
N ILE A 42 -4.28 6.78 -23.41
CA ILE A 42 -3.24 7.24 -24.35
C ILE A 42 -3.88 7.92 -25.57
N LYS A 43 -4.90 7.28 -26.17
CA LYS A 43 -5.61 7.83 -27.33
C LYS A 43 -6.21 9.22 -27.07
N TYR A 44 -6.63 9.50 -25.84
CA TYR A 44 -7.19 10.79 -25.43
C TYR A 44 -6.17 11.73 -24.76
N GLY A 45 -4.88 11.41 -24.81
CA GLY A 45 -3.81 12.23 -24.21
C GLY A 45 -3.93 12.37 -22.69
N LYS A 46 -4.53 11.38 -22.01
CA LYS A 46 -4.70 11.34 -20.55
C LYS A 46 -3.55 10.60 -19.89
N SER A 47 -3.28 10.93 -18.63
CA SER A 47 -2.28 10.24 -17.81
C SER A 47 -2.66 8.78 -17.62
N THR A 48 -1.67 7.88 -17.70
CA THR A 48 -1.83 6.44 -17.44
C THR A 48 -1.24 6.00 -16.11
N LYS A 49 -0.64 6.92 -15.33
CA LYS A 49 0.14 6.60 -14.12
C LYS A 49 -0.62 5.69 -13.15
N GLU A 50 -1.89 5.96 -12.92
CA GLU A 50 -2.74 5.20 -11.99
C GLU A 50 -3.02 3.79 -12.51
N VAL A 51 -3.30 3.66 -13.80
CA VAL A 51 -3.53 2.36 -14.46
C VAL A 51 -2.23 1.55 -14.50
N ASP A 52 -1.10 2.20 -14.75
CA ASP A 52 0.22 1.58 -14.74
C ASP A 52 0.57 1.04 -13.35
N TYR A 53 0.28 1.81 -12.30
CA TYR A 53 0.43 1.37 -10.92
C TYR A 53 -0.41 0.12 -10.63
N ILE A 54 -1.71 0.13 -10.94
CA ILE A 54 -2.61 -1.01 -10.69
C ILE A 54 -2.17 -2.27 -11.48
N ILE A 55 -1.76 -2.11 -12.74
CA ILE A 55 -1.21 -3.22 -13.53
C ILE A 55 0.04 -3.79 -12.85
N SER A 56 0.94 -2.93 -12.38
CA SER A 56 2.17 -3.36 -11.69
C SER A 56 1.86 -4.08 -10.36
N GLU A 57 0.87 -3.62 -9.60
CA GLU A 57 0.39 -4.29 -8.38
C GLU A 57 -0.15 -5.69 -8.70
N LEU A 58 -1.01 -5.82 -9.70
CA LEU A 58 -1.56 -7.10 -10.11
C LEU A 58 -0.46 -8.04 -10.63
N GLU A 59 0.51 -7.54 -11.39
CA GLU A 59 1.64 -8.33 -11.88
C GLU A 59 2.67 -8.65 -10.78
N GLY A 60 2.52 -8.13 -9.57
CA GLY A 60 3.48 -8.33 -8.46
C GLY A 60 4.82 -7.60 -8.68
N LYS A 61 4.83 -6.56 -9.53
CA LYS A 61 6.00 -5.75 -9.89
C LYS A 61 5.98 -4.36 -9.25
N ALA A 62 5.04 -4.10 -8.33
CA ALA A 62 5.00 -2.86 -7.60
C ALA A 62 6.24 -2.73 -6.71
N THR A 63 6.99 -1.64 -6.88
CA THR A 63 8.12 -1.27 -6.04
C THR A 63 7.77 -0.07 -5.19
N HIS A 64 8.53 0.15 -4.11
CA HIS A 64 8.45 1.33 -3.26
C HIS A 64 8.57 2.63 -4.06
N GLU A 65 9.40 2.64 -5.10
CA GLU A 65 9.55 3.78 -6.01
C GLU A 65 8.25 4.08 -6.78
N ASN A 66 7.52 3.05 -7.20
CA ASN A 66 6.21 3.21 -7.82
C ASN A 66 5.20 3.80 -6.81
N VAL A 67 5.24 3.37 -5.56
CA VAL A 67 4.39 3.90 -4.47
C VAL A 67 4.70 5.38 -4.19
N ILE A 68 5.99 5.74 -4.06
CA ILE A 68 6.43 7.13 -3.86
C ILE A 68 5.91 8.02 -4.97
N SER A 69 6.11 7.63 -6.23
CA SER A 69 5.66 8.41 -7.38
C SER A 69 4.14 8.48 -7.52
N MET A 70 3.42 7.42 -7.15
CA MET A 70 1.97 7.34 -7.33
C MET A 70 1.23 8.18 -6.29
N PHE A 71 1.69 8.15 -5.04
CA PHE A 71 1.04 8.84 -3.92
C PHE A 71 1.70 10.17 -3.55
N ASP A 72 2.64 10.65 -4.38
CA ASP A 72 3.37 11.90 -4.17
C ASP A 72 3.97 11.98 -2.75
N ILE A 73 4.64 10.90 -2.35
CA ILE A 73 5.20 10.79 -1.00
C ILE A 73 6.41 11.71 -0.89
N ASP A 74 6.25 12.75 -0.08
CA ASP A 74 7.30 13.72 0.23
C ASP A 74 8.30 13.13 1.25
N GLU A 75 9.36 12.50 0.73
CA GLU A 75 10.44 11.92 1.55
C GLU A 75 11.14 12.97 2.43
N ASP A 76 11.28 14.21 1.94
CA ASP A 76 11.95 15.30 2.67
C ASP A 76 11.12 15.74 3.88
N LYS A 77 9.81 15.88 3.70
CA LYS A 77 8.88 16.18 4.79
C LYS A 77 8.85 15.07 5.83
N ILE A 78 8.89 13.80 5.41
CA ILE A 78 8.99 12.66 6.33
C ILE A 78 10.29 12.76 7.13
N LEU A 79 11.43 12.99 6.46
CA LEU A 79 12.73 13.14 7.10
C LEU A 79 12.71 14.28 8.14
N GLU A 80 12.14 15.43 7.82
CA GLU A 80 11.99 16.53 8.77
C GLU A 80 11.21 16.13 10.02
N TYR A 81 10.11 15.38 9.86
CA TYR A 81 9.34 14.92 11.00
C TYR A 81 10.12 13.91 11.84
N ILE A 82 10.82 12.97 11.20
CA ILE A 82 11.66 11.98 11.89
C ILE A 82 12.74 12.71 12.70
N LYS A 83 13.47 13.65 12.12
CA LYS A 83 14.46 14.48 12.84
C LYS A 83 13.86 15.25 14.02
N LYS A 84 12.56 15.59 13.96
CA LYS A 84 11.85 16.28 15.05
C LYS A 84 11.41 15.34 16.18
N HIS A 85 11.43 14.02 15.97
CA HIS A 85 11.03 13.04 16.99
C HIS A 85 11.96 13.12 18.21
N PRO A 86 11.43 13.05 19.46
CA PRO A 86 12.24 13.18 20.67
C PRO A 86 13.46 12.26 20.73
N TYR A 87 13.30 11.02 20.30
CA TYR A 87 14.37 10.03 20.17
C TYR A 87 15.55 10.50 19.32
N PHE A 88 15.30 11.04 18.12
CA PHE A 88 16.38 11.47 17.22
C PHE A 88 16.97 12.83 17.61
N LYS A 89 16.24 13.63 18.40
CA LYS A 89 16.78 14.88 18.98
C LYS A 89 17.73 14.61 20.14
N ASN A 90 17.36 13.69 21.01
CA ASN A 90 18.12 13.33 22.21
C ASN A 90 18.28 11.80 22.22
N PRO A 91 19.24 11.27 21.45
CA PRO A 91 19.46 9.84 21.40
C PRO A 91 19.84 9.28 22.77
N CYS A 92 19.46 8.03 22.99
CA CYS A 92 19.80 7.27 24.18
C CYS A 92 20.26 5.88 23.75
N ASP A 93 20.90 5.15 24.67
CA ASP A 93 21.47 3.82 24.42
C ASP A 93 20.41 2.73 24.14
N TYR A 94 19.13 3.07 24.15
CA TYR A 94 18.03 2.18 23.81
C TYR A 94 17.60 2.36 22.35
N PRO A 95 17.38 1.27 21.60
CA PRO A 95 16.89 1.35 20.23
C PRO A 95 15.40 1.72 20.15
N ILE A 96 15.03 2.47 19.13
CA ILE A 96 13.64 2.78 18.78
C ILE A 96 13.08 1.77 17.76
N ARG A 97 11.82 1.39 17.95
CA ARG A 97 11.08 0.57 16.96
C ARG A 97 10.53 1.39 15.81
N LEU A 98 10.58 0.86 14.58
CA LEU A 98 9.95 1.40 13.38
C LEU A 98 8.48 1.75 13.61
N ILE A 99 7.72 0.84 14.25
CA ILE A 99 6.30 1.07 14.54
C ILE A 99 6.06 2.32 15.41
N THR A 100 7.02 2.68 16.26
CA THR A 100 6.95 3.90 17.10
C THR A 100 7.10 5.14 16.24
N ILE A 101 8.08 5.12 15.32
CA ILE A 101 8.32 6.20 14.36
C ILE A 101 7.10 6.35 13.44
N MET A 102 6.57 5.25 12.91
CA MET A 102 5.35 5.22 12.09
C MET A 102 4.13 5.80 12.82
N LYS A 103 3.91 5.40 14.08
CA LYS A 103 2.83 5.97 14.92
C LYS A 103 3.00 7.48 15.12
N TYR A 104 4.23 7.94 15.30
CA TYR A 104 4.52 9.37 15.41
C TYR A 104 4.23 10.11 14.09
N LEU A 105 4.67 9.59 12.95
CA LEU A 105 4.38 10.16 11.63
C LEU A 105 2.87 10.27 11.38
N LYS A 106 2.11 9.22 11.72
CA LYS A 106 0.63 9.23 11.66
C LYS A 106 0.03 10.35 12.52
N LYS A 107 0.54 10.55 13.74
CA LYS A 107 0.10 11.67 14.61
C LYS A 107 0.46 13.05 14.05
N LYS A 108 1.44 13.14 13.15
CA LYS A 108 1.84 14.37 12.44
C LYS A 108 1.10 14.57 11.12
N GLY A 109 0.12 13.73 10.81
CA GLY A 109 -0.69 13.83 9.60
C GLY A 109 -0.03 13.26 8.35
N ILE A 110 1.07 12.50 8.49
CA ILE A 110 1.63 11.74 7.37
C ILE A 110 0.78 10.47 7.20
N PRO A 111 0.24 10.18 6.00
CA PRO A 111 -0.48 8.95 5.77
C PRO A 111 0.50 7.77 5.76
N THR A 112 0.31 6.83 6.67
CA THR A 112 1.18 5.65 6.83
C THR A 112 0.49 4.35 6.44
N ASN A 113 -0.67 4.45 5.76
CA ASN A 113 -1.50 3.32 5.34
C ASN A 113 -1.18 2.84 3.91
N TYR A 114 -0.29 3.54 3.19
CA TYR A 114 0.15 3.05 1.89
C TYR A 114 0.98 1.78 2.06
N ARG A 115 0.94 0.95 1.03
CA ARG A 115 1.75 -0.26 0.93
C ARG A 115 3.23 0.11 1.01
N ASP A 116 3.99 -0.72 1.72
CA ASP A 116 5.45 -0.59 1.87
C ASP A 116 5.95 0.75 2.46
N MET A 117 5.09 1.50 3.16
CA MET A 117 5.49 2.73 3.87
C MET A 117 6.52 2.48 4.97
N ASP A 118 6.47 1.31 5.59
CA ASP A 118 7.47 0.86 6.54
C ASP A 118 8.87 0.76 5.90
N LEU A 119 8.94 0.21 4.68
CA LEU A 119 10.18 0.11 3.91
C LEU A 119 10.68 1.47 3.43
N ILE A 120 9.78 2.38 3.03
CA ILE A 120 10.12 3.77 2.70
C ILE A 120 10.68 4.50 3.92
N VAL A 121 10.00 4.41 5.07
CA VAL A 121 10.44 5.07 6.29
C VAL A 121 11.75 4.47 6.80
N GLU A 122 11.93 3.14 6.73
CA GLU A 122 13.22 2.50 7.03
C GLU A 122 14.34 3.06 6.14
N LYS A 123 14.13 3.15 4.83
CA LYS A 123 15.09 3.74 3.89
C LYS A 123 15.47 5.16 4.27
N ILE A 124 14.52 5.98 4.71
CA ILE A 124 14.77 7.36 5.16
C ILE A 124 15.57 7.39 6.46
N ILE A 125 15.21 6.55 7.43
CA ILE A 125 15.92 6.46 8.72
C ILE A 125 17.39 6.05 8.51
N LEU A 126 17.64 5.06 7.66
CA LEU A 126 19.00 4.55 7.41
C LEU A 126 19.90 5.51 6.63
N LYS A 127 19.32 6.54 6.01
CA LYS A 127 20.09 7.64 5.39
C LYS A 127 20.49 8.72 6.39
N MET A 128 19.96 8.69 7.62
CA MET A 128 20.30 9.67 8.64
C MET A 128 21.69 9.38 9.22
N ASP A 129 22.49 10.43 9.35
CA ASP A 129 23.81 10.32 9.97
C ASP A 129 23.68 9.88 11.43
N GLY A 130 24.60 9.03 11.89
CA GLY A 130 24.60 8.47 13.24
C GLY A 130 23.53 7.39 13.53
N VAL A 131 22.68 7.02 12.56
CA VAL A 131 21.65 5.99 12.75
C VAL A 131 22.08 4.63 12.19
N GLN A 132 21.90 3.57 12.98
CA GLN A 132 22.20 2.19 12.61
C GLN A 132 21.03 1.25 12.91
N LYS A 133 20.84 0.23 12.05
CA LYS A 133 19.89 -0.86 12.31
C LYS A 133 20.54 -1.87 13.25
N VAL A 134 19.91 -2.14 14.39
CA VAL A 134 20.41 -3.08 15.42
C VAL A 134 19.56 -4.35 15.55
N GLY A 135 18.46 -4.41 14.81
CA GLY A 135 17.55 -5.55 14.80
C GLY A 135 16.39 -5.32 13.83
N ASP A 136 15.50 -6.31 13.72
CA ASP A 136 14.34 -6.20 12.84
C ASP A 136 13.41 -5.06 13.28
N GLY A 137 13.27 -4.05 12.42
CA GLY A 137 12.57 -2.80 12.74
C GLY A 137 13.11 -2.03 13.95
N MET A 138 14.39 -2.23 14.34
CA MET A 138 15.01 -1.56 15.49
C MET A 138 16.19 -0.69 15.04
N TYR A 139 16.21 0.57 15.45
CA TYR A 139 17.27 1.52 15.10
C TYR A 139 17.86 2.15 16.34
N LEU A 140 19.18 2.30 16.35
CA LEU A 140 19.91 3.03 17.36
C LEU A 140 20.50 4.28 16.72
N SER A 141 20.34 5.43 17.38
CA SER A 141 20.96 6.68 16.96
C SER A 141 22.10 7.00 17.94
N ASN A 142 23.30 7.19 17.43
CA ASN A 142 24.45 7.65 18.19
C ASN A 142 24.79 9.04 17.63
N ASN A 143 24.65 10.08 18.43
CA ASN A 143 25.18 11.40 18.08
C ASN A 143 26.71 11.41 18.24
#